data_AF-X0ZWV9-F1
#
_entry.id   AF-X0ZWV9-F1
#
_cell.length_a   1.000
_cell.length_b   1.000
_cell.length_c   1.000
_cell.angle_alpha   90.00
_cell.angle_beta   90.00
_cell.angle_gamma   90.00
#
_symmetry.space_group_name_H-M   'P 1'
#
loop_
_entity.id
_entity.type
_entity.pdbx_description
1 polymer ?
#
loop_
_entity_poly.entity_id
_entity_poly.type
_entity_poly.pdbx_seq_one_letter_code
_entity_poly.pdbx_strand_id
1 'polypeptide(L)'
;HKIRREAAKGDWRVLQIMQRLAAGHEKGVPFMTLWAEVNVARRTTRRVVASNLVSYHCFYQRPANSDTWVFDERKITQGRKKTKRKYLRSS
;
A
#
# COMPACT_ATOMS: atom_id res chain seq x y z
N HIS A 1 16.54 0.70 -9.92
CA HIS A 1 15.29 -0.06 -9.71
C HIS A 1 14.35 0.09 -10.90
N LYS A 2 13.95 -1.02 -11.54
CA LYS A 2 13.01 -1.07 -12.69
C LYS A 2 11.71 -0.31 -12.41
N ILE A 3 11.11 -0.53 -11.24
CA ILE A 3 9.84 0.07 -10.80
C ILE A 3 9.88 1.60 -10.74
N ARG A 4 11.01 2.23 -10.36
CA ARG A 4 11.14 3.70 -10.35
C ARG A 4 11.00 4.29 -11.75
N ARG A 5 11.63 3.67 -12.75
CA ARG A 5 11.59 4.15 -14.14
C ARG A 5 10.20 3.98 -14.74
N GLU A 6 9.53 2.88 -14.44
CA GLU A 6 8.16 2.61 -14.91
C GLU A 6 7.13 3.51 -14.22
N ALA A 7 7.25 3.72 -12.90
CA ALA A 7 6.39 4.62 -12.14
C ALA A 7 6.47 6.08 -12.62
N ALA A 8 7.66 6.52 -13.03
CA ALA A 8 7.86 7.85 -13.60
C ALA A 8 7.28 8.00 -15.01
N LYS A 9 7.32 6.94 -15.83
CA LYS A 9 6.79 6.94 -17.20
C LYS A 9 5.27 6.83 -17.26
N GLY A 10 4.65 6.07 -16.36
CA GLY A 10 3.23 5.73 -16.42
C GLY A 10 2.30 6.56 -15.53
N ASP A 11 2.80 7.65 -14.94
CA ASP A 11 2.12 8.44 -13.89
C ASP A 11 1.37 7.58 -12.86
N TRP A 12 2.05 6.58 -12.32
CA TRP A 12 1.42 5.66 -11.38
C TRP A 12 1.11 6.32 -10.05
N ARG A 13 -0.13 6.13 -9.58
CA ARG A 13 -0.52 6.55 -8.23
C ARG A 13 0.22 5.71 -7.19
N VAL A 14 0.45 6.29 -6.01
CA VAL A 14 1.13 5.61 -4.89
C VAL A 14 0.53 4.23 -4.59
N LEU A 15 -0.81 4.10 -4.64
CA LEU A 15 -1.50 2.83 -4.45
C LEU A 15 -1.07 1.77 -5.47
N GLN A 16 -0.95 2.13 -6.75
CA GLN A 16 -0.54 1.20 -7.81
C GLN A 16 0.92 0.76 -7.63
N ILE A 17 1.79 1.67 -7.16
CA ILE A 17 3.18 1.33 -6.82
C ILE A 17 3.19 0.32 -5.66
N MET A 18 2.41 0.56 -4.60
CA MET A 18 2.30 -0.36 -3.47
C MET A 18 1.80 -1.75 -3.87
N GLN A 19 0.76 -1.82 -4.71
CA GLN A 19 0.20 -3.09 -5.21
C GLN A 19 1.23 -3.90 -5.98
N ARG A 20 1.97 -3.26 -6.90
CA ARG A 20 2.99 -3.93 -7.71
C ARG A 20 4.19 -4.40 -6.89
N LEU A 21 4.65 -3.60 -5.94
CA LEU A 21 5.73 -4.00 -5.03
C LEU A 21 5.28 -5.19 -4.19
N ALA A 22 4.15 -5.06 -3.48
CA ALA A 22 3.65 -6.08 -2.58
C ALA A 22 3.22 -7.38 -3.29
N ALA A 23 2.81 -7.33 -4.56
CA ALA A 23 2.51 -8.52 -5.37
C ALA A 23 3.74 -9.44 -5.54
N GLY A 24 4.96 -8.92 -5.45
CA GLY A 24 6.19 -9.71 -5.47
C GLY A 24 6.50 -10.43 -4.15
N HIS A 25 5.72 -10.19 -3.09
CA HIS A 25 5.98 -10.72 -1.74
C HIS A 25 4.81 -11.59 -1.25
N GLU A 26 4.79 -12.87 -1.62
CA GLU A 26 3.73 -13.82 -1.21
C GLU A 26 3.58 -13.94 0.31
N LYS A 27 4.69 -13.85 1.05
CA LYS A 27 4.70 -13.91 2.53
C LYS A 27 4.38 -12.56 3.20
N GLY A 28 4.13 -11.54 2.40
CA GLY A 28 3.98 -10.16 2.85
C GLY A 28 5.30 -9.42 3.00
N VAL A 29 5.19 -8.14 3.26
CA VAL A 29 6.30 -7.18 3.32
C VAL A 29 6.19 -6.36 4.62
N PRO A 30 7.29 -6.18 5.38
CA PRO A 30 7.29 -5.28 6.53
C PRO A 30 6.95 -3.85 6.12
N PHE A 31 6.23 -3.11 6.97
CA PHE A 31 5.81 -1.74 6.69
C PHE A 31 6.98 -0.83 6.29
N MET A 32 8.08 -0.90 7.05
CA MET A 32 9.25 -0.06 6.78
C MET A 32 9.91 -0.39 5.44
N THR A 33 9.95 -1.66 5.07
CA THR A 33 10.47 -2.11 3.76
C THR A 33 9.59 -1.59 2.63
N LEU A 34 8.27 -1.80 2.73
CA LEU A 34 7.33 -1.33 1.71
C LEU A 34 7.38 0.20 1.56
N TRP A 35 7.44 0.94 2.67
CA TRP A 35 7.58 2.39 2.61
C TRP A 35 8.91 2.80 1.96
N ALA A 36 10.02 2.16 2.29
CA ALA A 36 11.32 2.48 1.70
C ALA A 36 11.31 2.29 0.18
N GLU A 37 10.79 1.16 -0.30
CA GLU A 37 10.67 0.88 -1.73
C GLU A 37 9.75 1.86 -2.46
N VAL A 38 8.58 2.16 -1.86
CA VAL A 38 7.67 3.17 -2.39
C VAL A 38 8.36 4.53 -2.44
N ASN A 39 9.07 4.93 -1.39
CA ASN A 39 9.77 6.22 -1.31
C ASN A 39 10.92 6.33 -2.32
N VAL A 40 11.59 5.22 -2.64
CA VAL A 40 12.58 5.15 -3.74
C VAL A 40 11.90 5.29 -5.10
N ALA A 41 10.73 4.70 -5.29
CA ALA A 41 9.98 4.79 -6.54
C ALA A 41 9.34 6.17 -6.76
N ARG A 42 8.73 6.73 -5.70
CA ARG A 42 8.07 8.04 -5.67
C ARG A 42 8.13 8.57 -4.24
N ARG A 43 8.77 9.73 -4.03
CA ARG A 43 8.91 10.35 -2.70
C ARG A 43 7.55 10.43 -2.00
N THR A 44 7.37 9.64 -0.94
CA THR A 44 6.08 9.43 -0.30
C THR A 44 6.31 9.32 1.21
N THR A 45 5.41 9.93 1.99
CA THR A 45 5.51 9.89 3.45
C THR A 45 5.01 8.55 4.01
N ARG A 46 5.54 8.15 5.16
CA ARG A 46 5.07 6.97 5.91
C ARG A 46 3.55 7.03 6.17
N ARG A 47 3.02 8.22 6.46
CA ARG A 47 1.59 8.46 6.72
C ARG A 47 0.72 8.08 5.53
N VAL A 48 1.14 8.38 4.29
CA VAL A 48 0.36 8.02 3.08
C VAL A 48 0.33 6.51 2.88
N VAL A 49 1.48 5.83 3.02
CA VAL A 49 1.57 4.38 2.91
C VAL A 49 0.70 3.71 3.99
N ALA A 50 0.86 4.14 5.25
CA ALA A 50 0.06 3.64 6.36
C ALA A 50 -1.43 3.84 6.11
N SER A 51 -1.85 5.04 5.65
CA SER A 51 -3.23 5.36 5.32
C SER A 51 -3.81 4.44 4.24
N ASN A 52 -3.04 4.13 3.19
CA ASN A 52 -3.48 3.21 2.15
C ASN A 52 -3.63 1.77 2.67
N LEU A 53 -2.64 1.27 3.39
CA LEU A 53 -2.64 -0.10 3.95
C LEU A 53 -3.89 -0.37 4.80
N VAL A 54 -4.23 0.58 5.67
CA VAL A 54 -5.43 0.47 6.53
C VAL A 54 -6.72 0.80 5.81
N SER A 55 -6.68 1.51 4.68
CA SER A 55 -7.88 1.97 3.96
C SER A 55 -8.36 1.01 2.88
N TYR A 56 -7.51 0.16 2.31
CA TYR A 56 -7.89 -0.71 1.18
C TYR A 56 -8.04 -2.18 1.61
N HIS A 57 -9.03 -2.86 1.03
CA HIS A 57 -9.30 -4.28 1.34
C HIS A 57 -8.22 -5.24 0.86
N CYS A 58 -7.49 -4.87 -0.18
CA CYS A 58 -6.39 -5.67 -0.72
C CYS A 58 -5.13 -5.71 0.16
N PHE A 59 -5.11 -4.97 1.27
CA PHE A 59 -4.03 -5.03 2.26
C PHE A 59 -4.53 -5.46 3.63
N TYR A 60 -3.81 -6.39 4.24
CA TYR A 60 -4.08 -6.89 5.58
C TYR A 60 -2.78 -7.35 6.27
N GLN A 61 -2.78 -7.35 7.60
CA GLN A 61 -1.65 -7.82 8.38
C GLN A 61 -1.71 -9.34 8.58
N ARG A 62 -0.55 -10.01 8.52
CA ARG A 62 -0.44 -11.43 8.84
C ARG A 62 0.86 -11.71 9.62
N PRO A 63 0.79 -12.23 10.86
CA PRO A 63 -0.41 -12.39 11.70
C PRO A 63 -1.07 -11.03 12.01
N ALA A 64 -2.29 -11.04 12.56
CA ALA A 64 -2.96 -9.80 12.96
C ALA A 64 -2.08 -8.99 13.93
N ASN A 65 -2.11 -7.65 13.80
CA ASN A 65 -1.27 -6.71 14.57
C ASN A 65 0.26 -6.86 14.36
N SER A 66 0.70 -7.54 13.29
CA SER A 66 2.12 -7.57 12.91
C SER A 66 2.52 -6.38 12.03
N ASP A 67 3.83 -6.16 11.88
CA ASP A 67 4.35 -5.18 10.91
C ASP A 67 4.31 -5.68 9.46
N THR A 68 3.94 -6.95 9.25
CA THR A 68 3.96 -7.61 7.94
C THR A 68 2.62 -7.43 7.24
N TRP A 69 2.65 -6.76 6.09
CA TRP A 69 1.49 -6.51 5.25
C TRP A 69 1.47 -7.43 4.05
N VAL A 70 0.37 -8.13 3.86
CA VAL A 70 0.12 -9.02 2.73
C VAL A 70 -0.80 -8.32 1.74
N PHE A 71 -0.51 -8.50 0.45
CA PHE A 71 -1.35 -8.04 -0.65
C PHE A 71 -2.17 -9.18 -1.22
N ASP A 72 -3.45 -8.94 -1.46
CA ASP A 72 -4.38 -9.87 -2.09
C ASP A 72 -5.05 -9.20 -3.29
N GLU A 73 -4.57 -9.58 -4.48
CA GLU A 73 -5.02 -9.06 -5.76
C GLU A 73 -6.52 -9.30 -5.99
N ARG A 74 -7.08 -10.38 -5.46
CA ARG A 74 -8.50 -10.73 -5.60
C ARG A 74 -9.41 -9.71 -4.90
N LYS A 75 -8.86 -8.91 -3.99
CA LYS A 75 -9.59 -7.88 -3.22
C LYS A 75 -9.39 -6.47 -3.74
N ILE A 76 -8.70 -6.25 -4.87
CA ILE A 76 -8.54 -4.91 -5.46
C ILE A 76 -9.91 -4.30 -5.78
N THR A 77 -10.81 -5.09 -6.37
CA THR A 77 -12.15 -4.65 -6.80
C THR A 77 -13.07 -4.27 -5.62
N GLN A 78 -12.79 -4.78 -4.42
CA GLN A 78 -13.51 -4.37 -3.20
C GLN A 78 -13.22 -2.91 -2.79
N GLY A 79 -12.13 -2.34 -3.31
CA GLY A 79 -11.79 -0.93 -3.13
C GLY A 79 -11.50 -0.56 -1.67
N ARG A 80 -12.00 0.63 -1.26
CA ARG A 80 -11.70 1.24 0.04
C ARG A 80 -12.66 0.73 1.11
N LYS A 81 -12.12 0.32 2.27
CA LYS A 81 -12.85 -0.07 3.48
C LYS A 81 -13.83 1.04 3.89
N LYS A 82 -15.13 0.72 3.89
CA LYS A 82 -16.21 1.67 4.21
C LYS A 82 -16.13 2.19 5.65
N THR A 83 -15.52 1.44 6.56
CA THR A 83 -15.38 1.74 8.00
C THR A 83 -14.50 2.96 8.34
N LYS A 84 -13.73 3.50 7.38
CA LYS A 84 -12.94 4.72 7.59
C LYS A 84 -13.66 6.04 7.25
N ARG A 85 -14.92 5.98 6.84
CA ARG A 85 -15.71 7.19 6.52
C ARG A 85 -16.21 7.95 7.76
N LYS A 86 -16.20 7.32 8.93
CA LYS A 86 -16.72 7.93 10.18
C LYS A 86 -15.76 8.91 10.85
N TYR A 87 -14.47 8.93 10.47
CA TYR A 87 -13.43 9.76 11.09
C TYR A 87 -12.87 10.88 10.20
N LEU A 88 -13.51 11.19 9.06
CA LEU A 88 -13.09 12.28 8.16
C LEU A 88 -13.99 13.54 8.23
N ARG A 89 -14.94 13.58 9.17
CA ARG A 89 -15.77 14.75 9.48
C ARG A 89 -15.52 15.16 10.93
N SER A 90 -14.50 15.99 11.15
CA SER A 90 -14.37 16.93 12.27
C SER A 90 -12.94 17.46 12.32
N SER A 91 -12.66 18.49 11.53
CA SER A 91 -11.77 19.62 11.81
C SER A 91 -12.05 20.69 10.76
#